data_AF-A0A3D4V1N5-F1
#
_entry.id   AF-A0A3D4V1N5-F1
#
_cell.length_a   1.000
_cell.length_b   1.000
_cell.length_c   1.000
_cell.angle_alpha   90.00
_cell.angle_beta   90.00
_cell.angle_gamma   90.00
#
_symmetry.space_group_name_H-M   'P 1'
#
loop_
_entity.id
_entity.type
_entity.pdbx_description
1 polymer ?
#
loop_
_entity_poly.entity_id
_entity_poly.type
_entity_poly.pdbx_seq_one_letter_code
_entity_poly.pdbx_strand_id
1 'polypeptide(L)'
;MISFERLGYFGRLGNQMFQYAALVGFATHSNQKWGIPKRNSEETEIGGLGYNERFVLGDMFNLNYETEINPKLNFMENGSLLALPENTNIHGYFQNSDYFDHCKDIVRKEFTFKDEIKNKVQDFIDSLDVNGLVSVHVRRGDYVSLSDCHPPQNKEYYLQGMSEFKDKTPLIISDDIEWCKETFGLSRRNIYIENQEDV
;
A
#
# COMPACT_ATOMS: atom_id res chain seq x y z
N MET A 1 7.63 22.39 9.33
CA MET A 1 6.86 21.22 8.88
C MET A 1 7.69 20.41 7.87
N ILE A 2 7.55 19.09 7.88
CA ILE A 2 8.08 18.19 6.85
C ILE A 2 6.99 17.96 5.80
N SER A 3 7.32 17.91 4.51
CA SER A 3 6.32 17.70 3.46
C SER A 3 6.70 16.59 2.51
N PHE A 4 5.72 16.07 1.77
CA PHE A 4 5.99 15.25 0.59
C PHE A 4 5.15 15.70 -0.62
N GLU A 5 5.74 16.55 -1.46
CA GLU A 5 5.08 17.20 -2.60
C GLU A 5 4.61 16.24 -3.69
N ARG A 6 5.30 15.10 -3.84
CA ARG A 6 5.04 14.12 -4.92
C ARG A 6 4.34 12.86 -4.43
N LEU A 7 3.85 12.85 -3.19
CA LEU A 7 3.08 11.73 -2.66
C LEU A 7 1.83 11.53 -3.53
N GLY A 8 1.71 10.36 -4.15
CA GLY A 8 0.62 10.06 -5.09
C GLY A 8 1.01 10.16 -6.56
N TYR A 9 2.21 10.67 -6.89
CA TYR A 9 2.73 10.76 -8.25
C TYR A 9 4.04 9.97 -8.44
N PHE A 10 4.41 9.20 -7.42
CA PHE A 10 5.65 8.45 -7.35
C PHE A 10 5.40 7.01 -6.92
N GLY A 11 4.52 6.34 -7.65
CA GLY A 11 4.11 4.96 -7.44
C GLY A 11 2.66 4.81 -7.01
N ARG A 12 2.18 3.57 -7.09
CA ARG A 12 0.79 3.19 -6.79
C ARG A 12 0.60 3.01 -5.28
N LEU A 13 -0.56 2.48 -4.89
CA LEU A 13 -1.02 2.35 -3.50
C LEU A 13 0.08 1.91 -2.51
N GLY A 14 0.77 0.80 -2.77
CA GLY A 14 1.81 0.29 -1.87
C GLY A 14 2.96 1.29 -1.64
N ASN A 15 3.41 1.99 -2.68
CA ASN A 15 4.43 3.03 -2.56
C ASN A 15 3.90 4.21 -1.73
N GLN A 16 2.67 4.64 -1.98
CA GLN A 16 2.05 5.74 -1.24
C GLN A 16 1.97 5.42 0.26
N MET A 17 1.64 4.18 0.63
CA MET A 17 1.57 3.76 2.04
C MET A 17 2.93 3.91 2.74
N PHE A 18 4.02 3.42 2.12
CA PHE A 18 5.37 3.59 2.69
C PHE A 18 5.79 5.06 2.74
N GLN A 19 5.52 5.81 1.68
CA GLN A 19 5.83 7.23 1.60
C GLN A 19 5.12 8.07 2.65
N TYR A 20 3.82 7.81 2.88
CA TYR A 20 3.05 8.49 3.92
C TYR A 20 3.56 8.11 5.31
N ALA A 21 3.82 6.82 5.56
CA ALA A 21 4.37 6.37 6.84
C ALA A 21 5.73 7.01 7.13
N ALA A 22 6.61 7.10 6.13
CA ALA A 22 7.90 7.77 6.26
C ALA A 22 7.77 9.28 6.47
N LEU A 23 6.82 9.94 5.81
CA LEU A 23 6.50 11.35 6.06
C LEU A 23 6.14 11.59 7.54
N VAL A 24 5.24 10.77 8.10
CA VAL A 24 4.89 10.78 9.53
C VAL A 24 6.13 10.51 10.39
N GLY A 25 6.96 9.55 9.99
CA GLY A 25 8.20 9.18 10.66
C GLY A 25 9.20 10.33 10.77
N PHE A 26 9.57 10.96 9.65
CA PHE A 26 10.49 12.10 9.65
C PHE A 26 9.94 13.29 10.42
N ALA A 27 8.64 13.57 10.30
CA ALA A 27 8.00 14.67 11.01
C ALA A 27 7.98 14.43 12.53
N THR A 28 7.60 13.23 12.97
CA THR A 28 7.59 12.84 14.38
C THR A 28 9.00 12.86 14.97
N HIS A 29 9.97 12.27 14.27
CA HIS A 29 11.38 12.27 14.69
C HIS A 29 11.97 13.68 14.80
N SER A 30 11.51 14.61 13.95
CA SER A 30 11.94 16.01 13.96
C SER A 30 11.11 16.91 14.89
N ASN A 31 10.11 16.35 15.59
CA ASN A 31 9.11 17.09 16.39
C ASN A 31 8.42 18.22 15.60
N GLN A 32 7.98 17.90 14.38
CA GLN A 32 7.30 18.81 13.46
C GLN A 32 5.98 18.21 12.97
N LYS A 33 5.10 19.08 12.46
CA LYS A 33 3.95 18.65 11.65
C LYS A 33 4.39 18.06 10.32
N TRP A 34 3.47 17.37 9.63
CA TRP A 34 3.63 16.92 8.25
C TRP A 34 2.53 17.43 7.32
N GLY A 35 2.85 17.55 6.02
CA GLY A 35 1.90 18.03 5.03
C GLY A 35 2.09 17.46 3.62
N ILE A 36 0.99 17.47 2.87
CA ILE A 36 0.89 17.01 1.47
C ILE A 36 0.05 18.06 0.74
N PRO A 37 0.48 18.54 -0.45
CA PRO A 37 -0.28 19.55 -1.18
C PRO A 37 -1.72 19.11 -1.48
N LYS A 38 -2.68 20.04 -1.38
CA LYS A 38 -4.09 19.78 -1.71
C LYS A 38 -4.29 19.21 -3.12
N ARG A 39 -3.51 19.71 -4.09
CA ARG A 39 -3.55 19.25 -5.48
C ARG A 39 -3.34 17.74 -5.62
N ASN A 40 -2.61 17.11 -4.71
CA ASN A 40 -2.31 15.67 -4.81
C ASN A 40 -3.57 14.81 -4.73
N SER A 41 -4.58 15.24 -3.96
CA SER A 41 -5.89 14.58 -3.86
C SER A 41 -6.87 14.97 -4.98
N GLU A 42 -6.62 16.07 -5.69
CA GLU A 42 -7.57 16.65 -6.66
C GLU A 42 -7.15 16.42 -8.12
N GLU A 43 -5.85 16.25 -8.36
CA GLU A 43 -5.24 16.20 -9.68
C GLU A 43 -4.51 14.88 -9.89
N THR A 44 -4.58 14.38 -11.12
CA THR A 44 -3.84 13.21 -11.59
C THR A 44 -2.66 13.67 -12.43
N GLU A 45 -1.48 13.07 -12.24
CA GLU A 45 -0.29 13.33 -13.04
C GLU A 45 0.24 12.04 -13.69
N ILE A 46 1.09 12.20 -14.71
CA ILE A 46 1.90 11.08 -15.20
C ILE A 46 2.94 10.75 -14.14
N GLY A 47 2.74 9.63 -13.45
CA GLY A 47 3.60 9.13 -12.40
C GLY A 47 4.92 8.56 -12.90
N GLY A 48 5.75 8.11 -11.97
CA GLY A 48 7.10 7.60 -12.27
C GLY A 48 7.15 6.39 -13.22
N LEU A 49 6.02 5.69 -13.40
CA LEU A 49 5.88 4.52 -14.26
C LEU A 49 5.11 4.81 -15.56
N GLY A 50 4.83 6.08 -15.88
CA GLY A 50 4.13 6.46 -17.11
C GLY A 50 2.62 6.25 -17.07
N TYR A 51 2.05 5.92 -15.90
CA TYR A 51 0.62 5.84 -15.67
C TYR A 51 0.08 7.11 -15.03
N ASN A 52 -1.22 7.33 -15.19
CA ASN A 52 -1.97 8.33 -14.44
C ASN A 52 -2.01 7.94 -12.96
N GLU A 53 -1.36 8.72 -12.10
CA GLU A 53 -1.31 8.51 -10.65
C GLU A 53 -1.88 9.73 -9.91
N ARG A 54 -2.52 9.49 -8.76
CA ARG A 54 -2.94 10.51 -7.81
C ARG A 54 -2.78 9.99 -6.38
N PHE A 55 -2.88 10.87 -5.40
CA PHE A 55 -2.93 10.47 -4.00
C PHE A 55 -4.29 9.83 -3.69
N VAL A 56 -4.28 8.51 -3.48
CA VAL A 56 -5.51 7.72 -3.23
C VAL A 56 -5.70 7.37 -1.76
N LEU A 57 -4.69 7.54 -0.91
CA LEU A 57 -4.81 7.17 0.50
C LEU A 57 -5.91 7.94 1.23
N GLY A 58 -6.15 9.20 0.85
CA GLY A 58 -7.25 10.01 1.39
C GLY A 58 -8.66 9.47 1.08
N ASP A 59 -8.79 8.60 0.08
CA ASP A 59 -10.06 7.95 -0.23
C ASP A 59 -10.33 6.80 0.74
N MET A 60 -9.27 6.11 1.19
CA MET A 60 -9.38 4.93 2.06
C MET A 60 -9.32 5.24 3.55
N PHE A 61 -8.60 6.30 3.92
CA PHE A 61 -8.21 6.60 5.29
C PHE A 61 -8.57 8.05 5.65
N ASN A 62 -8.89 8.29 6.92
CA ASN A 62 -9.08 9.65 7.46
C ASN A 62 -7.74 10.22 7.92
N LEU A 63 -6.86 10.49 6.95
CA LEU A 63 -5.49 10.95 7.21
C LEU A 63 -5.46 12.39 7.73
N ASN A 64 -4.62 12.64 8.72
CA ASN A 64 -4.38 13.95 9.29
C ASN A 64 -3.07 14.52 8.73
N TYR A 65 -3.16 15.53 7.88
CA TYR A 65 -2.00 16.22 7.30
C TYR A 65 -2.36 17.66 6.93
N GLU A 66 -1.36 18.54 6.93
CA GLU A 66 -1.53 19.92 6.49
C GLU A 66 -1.49 20.01 4.95
N THR A 67 -2.28 20.89 4.36
CA THR A 67 -2.34 21.08 2.90
C THR A 67 -1.61 22.33 2.40
N GLU A 68 -1.45 23.32 3.28
CA GLU A 68 -0.67 24.53 3.03
C GLU A 68 0.80 24.26 3.37
N ILE A 69 1.58 23.91 2.34
CA ILE A 69 3.00 23.63 2.49
C ILE A 69 3.85 24.68 1.76
N ASN A 70 5.06 24.94 2.25
CA ASN A 70 6.02 25.82 1.60
C ASN A 70 7.46 25.31 1.82
N PRO A 71 7.82 24.17 1.21
CA PRO A 71 9.14 23.60 1.39
C PRO A 71 10.24 24.51 0.82
N LYS A 72 11.38 24.55 1.51
CA LYS A 72 12.58 25.32 1.14
C LYS A 72 13.82 24.44 0.97
N LEU A 73 13.76 23.22 1.50
CA LEU A 73 14.83 22.23 1.47
C LEU A 73 14.29 20.93 0.87
N ASN A 74 15.17 20.15 0.27
CA ASN A 74 14.85 18.83 -0.22
C ASN A 74 15.74 17.78 0.47
N PHE A 75 15.14 16.66 0.85
CA PHE A 75 15.83 15.50 1.39
C PHE A 75 15.52 14.28 0.53
N MET A 76 16.56 13.72 -0.08
CA MET A 76 16.45 12.46 -0.84
C MET A 76 16.68 11.28 0.10
N GLU A 77 15.88 10.23 -0.06
CA GLU A 77 16.07 8.97 0.66
C GLU A 77 17.51 8.48 0.54
N ASN A 78 18.12 8.18 1.69
CA ASN A 78 19.50 7.73 1.79
C ASN A 78 19.68 6.56 2.76
N GLY A 79 18.60 5.87 3.12
CA GLY A 79 18.62 4.76 4.09
C GLY A 79 18.63 5.17 5.57
N SER A 80 18.59 6.46 5.91
CA SER A 80 18.69 6.92 7.31
C SER A 80 17.50 7.77 7.75
N LEU A 81 16.96 7.48 8.94
CA LEU A 81 16.06 8.36 9.66
C LEU A 81 16.88 9.39 10.43
N LEU A 82 16.64 10.67 10.17
CA LEU A 82 17.37 11.80 10.76
C LEU A 82 16.39 12.91 11.12
N ALA A 83 16.77 13.75 12.09
CA ALA A 83 16.06 15.00 12.33
C ALA A 83 16.30 15.94 11.13
N LEU A 84 15.21 16.37 10.49
CA LEU A 84 15.25 17.24 9.34
C LEU A 84 14.93 18.69 9.74
N PRO A 85 15.55 19.69 9.09
CA PRO A 85 15.18 21.08 9.33
C PRO A 85 13.74 21.39 8.94
N GLU A 86 13.23 22.51 9.42
CA GLU A 86 11.90 22.98 9.05
C GLU A 86 11.77 23.27 7.55
N ASN A 87 10.60 22.99 6.97
CA ASN A 87 10.29 23.20 5.55
C ASN A 87 11.13 22.29 4.64
N THR A 88 11.36 21.06 5.08
CA THR A 88 12.02 20.03 4.25
C THR A 88 10.97 19.19 3.53
N ASN A 89 11.07 19.13 2.21
CA ASN A 89 10.36 18.19 1.37
C ASN A 89 11.18 16.89 1.24
N ILE A 90 10.63 15.78 1.69
CA ILE A 90 11.29 14.47 1.50
C ILE A 90 11.01 13.93 0.11
N HIS A 91 11.85 13.03 -0.41
CA HIS A 91 11.63 12.37 -1.69
C HIS A 91 12.28 10.99 -1.72
N GLY A 92 11.48 9.96 -2.00
CA GLY A 92 11.93 8.56 -2.00
C GLY A 92 10.77 7.56 -2.03
N TYR A 93 11.13 6.27 -2.02
CA TYR A 93 10.18 5.17 -1.88
C TYR A 93 9.97 4.78 -0.42
N PHE A 94 11.00 4.90 0.42
CA PHE A 94 10.97 4.67 1.86
C PHE A 94 10.41 3.28 2.24
N GLN A 95 10.77 2.25 1.47
CA GLN A 95 10.27 0.87 1.62
C GLN A 95 10.97 0.09 2.76
N ASN A 96 11.14 0.75 3.91
CA ASN A 96 11.69 0.18 5.14
C ASN A 96 10.91 0.72 6.35
N SER A 97 10.55 -0.13 7.30
CA SER A 97 9.85 0.26 8.52
C SER A 97 10.70 1.09 9.48
N ASP A 98 12.04 1.03 9.38
CA ASP A 98 12.95 1.81 10.22
C ASP A 98 12.65 3.32 10.21
N TYR A 99 12.08 3.83 9.11
CA TYR A 99 11.67 5.23 9.00
C TYR A 99 10.55 5.63 9.98
N PHE A 100 9.71 4.69 10.43
CA PHE A 100 8.49 4.98 11.18
C PHE A 100 8.20 4.02 12.33
N ASP A 101 9.05 3.02 12.59
CA ASP A 101 8.84 2.05 13.66
C ASP A 101 8.76 2.70 15.06
N HIS A 102 9.51 3.78 15.27
CA HIS A 102 9.47 4.58 16.50
C HIS A 102 8.13 5.29 16.73
N CYS A 103 7.33 5.50 15.68
CA CYS A 103 6.01 6.14 15.73
C CYS A 103 4.90 5.26 15.13
N LYS A 104 5.09 3.93 15.12
CA LYS A 104 4.20 2.96 14.46
C LYS A 104 2.74 3.06 14.90
N ASP A 105 2.48 3.45 16.14
CA ASP A 105 1.10 3.57 16.65
C ASP A 105 0.37 4.77 16.03
N ILE A 106 1.10 5.84 15.71
CA ILE A 106 0.55 6.97 14.92
C ILE A 106 0.24 6.47 13.51
N VAL A 107 1.20 5.82 12.84
CA VAL A 107 1.01 5.30 11.47
C VAL A 107 -0.17 4.33 11.39
N ARG A 108 -0.31 3.41 12.36
CA ARG A 108 -1.46 2.50 12.43
C ARG A 108 -2.79 3.22 12.60
N LYS A 109 -2.81 4.28 13.41
CA LYS A 109 -4.00 5.10 13.59
C LYS A 109 -4.39 5.81 12.29
N GLU A 110 -3.41 6.39 11.59
CA GLU A 110 -3.63 7.04 10.29
C GLU A 110 -4.17 6.03 9.26
N PHE A 111 -3.67 4.80 9.22
CA PHE A 111 -4.18 3.72 8.35
C PHE A 111 -5.41 2.98 8.89
N THR A 112 -6.24 3.66 9.68
CA THR A 112 -7.58 3.15 10.01
C THR A 112 -8.51 3.40 8.83
N PHE A 113 -8.99 2.33 8.20
CA PHE A 113 -9.95 2.42 7.09
C PHE A 113 -11.21 3.17 7.50
N LYS A 114 -11.79 3.93 6.56
CA LYS A 114 -13.13 4.51 6.71
C LYS A 114 -14.17 3.41 6.95
N ASP A 115 -15.18 3.74 7.75
CA ASP A 115 -16.22 2.78 8.15
C ASP A 115 -16.96 2.19 6.95
N GLU A 116 -17.17 2.95 5.88
CA GLU A 116 -17.82 2.46 4.66
C GLU A 116 -17.06 1.29 3.99
N ILE A 117 -15.73 1.38 3.92
CA ILE A 117 -14.87 0.31 3.38
C ILE A 117 -14.88 -0.88 4.33
N LYS A 118 -14.73 -0.61 5.63
CA LYS A 118 -14.73 -1.66 6.66
C LYS A 118 -16.05 -2.45 6.63
N ASN A 119 -17.19 -1.76 6.57
CA ASN A 119 -18.50 -2.39 6.55
C ASN A 119 -18.70 -3.20 5.26
N LYS A 120 -18.34 -2.66 4.09
CA LYS A 120 -18.41 -3.39 2.82
C LYS A 120 -17.59 -4.69 2.84
N VAL A 121 -16.38 -4.64 3.41
CA VAL A 121 -15.53 -5.83 3.54
C VAL A 121 -16.10 -6.80 4.58
N GLN A 122 -16.65 -6.30 5.70
CA GLN A 122 -17.28 -7.14 6.71
C GLN A 122 -18.51 -7.86 6.16
N ASP A 123 -19.39 -7.17 5.44
CA ASP A 123 -20.56 -7.76 4.79
C ASP A 123 -20.17 -8.86 3.80
N PHE A 124 -19.10 -8.63 3.02
CA PHE A 124 -18.54 -9.66 2.15
C PHE A 124 -18.06 -10.88 2.95
N ILE A 125 -17.28 -10.69 4.01
CA ILE A 125 -16.78 -11.79 4.84
C ILE A 125 -17.94 -12.56 5.49
N ASP A 126 -18.94 -11.85 6.03
CA ASP A 126 -20.10 -12.44 6.71
C ASP A 126 -21.02 -13.20 5.74
N SER A 127 -20.99 -12.85 4.44
CA SER A 127 -21.70 -13.60 3.41
C SER A 127 -21.08 -14.97 3.08
N LEU A 128 -19.85 -15.23 3.54
CA LEU A 128 -19.12 -16.47 3.27
C LEU A 128 -19.39 -17.51 4.37
N ASP A 129 -19.93 -18.66 3.96
CA ASP A 129 -20.10 -19.82 4.86
C ASP A 129 -18.78 -20.62 4.97
N VAL A 130 -17.80 -20.07 5.70
CA VAL A 130 -16.45 -20.65 5.84
C VAL A 130 -15.91 -20.59 7.27
N ASN A 131 -15.12 -21.60 7.66
CA ASN A 131 -14.49 -21.68 8.98
C ASN A 131 -13.16 -20.89 9.08
N GLY A 132 -13.20 -19.65 8.59
CA GLY A 132 -12.09 -18.72 8.52
C GLY A 132 -11.38 -18.67 7.17
N LEU A 133 -10.75 -17.53 6.92
CA LEU A 133 -10.08 -17.21 5.66
C LEU A 133 -8.57 -17.09 5.86
N VAL A 134 -7.82 -17.42 4.80
CA VAL A 134 -6.40 -17.06 4.66
C VAL A 134 -6.21 -16.33 3.34
N SER A 135 -5.62 -15.13 3.37
CA SER A 135 -5.36 -14.36 2.16
C SER A 135 -4.16 -14.94 1.41
N VAL A 136 -4.32 -15.13 0.10
CA VAL A 136 -3.26 -15.56 -0.82
C VAL A 136 -3.16 -14.50 -1.91
N HIS A 137 -2.15 -13.63 -1.79
CA HIS A 137 -1.88 -12.62 -2.81
C HIS A 137 -0.85 -13.15 -3.81
N VAL A 138 -1.23 -13.20 -5.08
CA VAL A 138 -0.37 -13.63 -6.19
C VAL A 138 -0.10 -12.43 -7.08
N ARG A 139 1.15 -11.97 -7.15
CA ARG A 139 1.57 -10.90 -8.05
C ARG A 139 2.29 -11.50 -9.25
N ARG A 140 1.74 -11.30 -10.45
CA ARG A 140 2.27 -11.79 -11.72
C ARG A 140 2.37 -10.65 -12.71
N GLY A 141 1.27 -10.24 -13.35
CA GLY A 141 1.22 -9.08 -14.26
C GLY A 141 2.53 -8.76 -15.01
N ASP A 142 3.08 -7.57 -14.75
CA ASP A 142 4.34 -7.08 -15.30
C ASP A 142 5.59 -7.82 -14.78
N TYR A 143 5.52 -8.52 -13.65
CA TYR A 143 6.63 -9.33 -13.12
C TYR A 143 6.93 -10.52 -14.03
N VAL A 144 5.94 -11.02 -14.79
CA VAL A 144 6.17 -12.09 -15.76
C VAL A 144 7.06 -11.61 -16.91
N SER A 145 6.84 -10.38 -17.41
CA SER A 145 7.65 -9.79 -18.49
C SER A 145 8.95 -9.16 -17.99
N LEU A 146 9.02 -8.74 -16.73
CA LEU A 146 10.19 -8.13 -16.08
C LEU A 146 10.85 -9.05 -15.05
N SER A 147 10.78 -10.37 -15.27
CA SER A 147 11.21 -11.37 -14.28
C SER A 147 12.69 -11.29 -13.86
N ASP A 148 13.55 -10.70 -14.70
CA ASP A 148 14.96 -10.42 -14.35
C ASP A 148 15.10 -9.41 -13.20
N CYS A 149 14.16 -8.47 -13.10
CA CYS A 149 14.11 -7.46 -12.05
C CYS A 149 13.19 -7.87 -10.89
N HIS A 150 12.09 -8.54 -11.23
CA HIS A 150 11.03 -8.91 -10.30
C HIS A 150 10.60 -10.37 -10.52
N PRO A 151 11.38 -11.35 -10.02
CA PRO A 151 11.08 -12.75 -10.27
C PRO A 151 9.74 -13.13 -9.62
N PRO A 152 8.74 -13.59 -10.41
CA PRO A 152 7.50 -14.06 -9.84
C PRO A 152 7.75 -15.32 -9.02
N GLN A 153 7.05 -15.45 -7.89
CA GLN A 153 7.14 -16.66 -7.08
C GLN A 153 6.57 -17.86 -7.86
N ASN A 154 7.20 -19.02 -7.70
CA ASN A 154 6.74 -20.25 -8.33
C ASN A 154 5.48 -20.80 -7.65
N LYS A 155 4.81 -21.75 -8.30
CA LYS A 155 3.59 -22.36 -7.74
C LYS A 155 3.87 -23.12 -6.45
N GLU A 156 5.06 -23.71 -6.31
CA GLU A 156 5.45 -24.49 -5.14
C GLU A 156 5.46 -23.64 -3.87
N TYR A 157 5.93 -22.39 -3.94
CA TYR A 157 5.89 -21.42 -2.84
C TYR A 157 4.47 -21.23 -2.31
N TYR A 158 3.51 -20.98 -3.21
CA TYR A 158 2.11 -20.78 -2.83
C TYR A 158 1.48 -22.07 -2.30
N LEU A 159 1.69 -23.21 -2.96
CA LEU A 159 1.14 -24.49 -2.53
C LEU A 159 1.67 -24.92 -1.16
N GLN A 160 2.96 -24.68 -0.87
CA GLN A 160 3.54 -24.92 0.44
C GLN A 160 2.90 -24.02 1.49
N GLY A 161 2.82 -22.70 1.25
CA GLY A 161 2.17 -21.77 2.17
C GLY A 161 0.70 -22.12 2.45
N MET A 162 -0.08 -22.43 1.41
CA MET A 162 -1.47 -22.86 1.55
C MET A 162 -1.59 -24.17 2.35
N SER A 163 -0.60 -25.06 2.26
CA SER A 163 -0.60 -26.32 2.99
C SER A 163 -0.42 -26.18 4.50
N GLU A 164 0.05 -25.02 4.99
CA GLU A 164 0.13 -24.71 6.43
C GLU A 164 -1.24 -24.34 7.02
N PHE A 165 -2.22 -23.96 6.18
CA PHE A 165 -3.54 -23.47 6.60
C PHE A 165 -4.68 -24.38 6.12
N LYS A 166 -4.55 -25.70 6.31
CA LYS A 166 -5.49 -26.70 5.75
C LYS A 166 -6.92 -26.55 6.27
N ASP A 167 -7.11 -25.97 7.46
CA ASP A 167 -8.42 -25.74 8.07
C ASP A 167 -9.08 -24.42 7.62
N LYS A 168 -8.37 -23.59 6.85
CA LYS A 168 -8.87 -22.31 6.33
C LYS A 168 -9.21 -22.39 4.85
N THR A 169 -10.06 -21.46 4.43
CA THR A 169 -10.45 -21.23 3.04
C THR A 169 -9.52 -20.17 2.44
N PRO A 170 -8.77 -20.49 1.37
CA PRO A 170 -7.96 -19.49 0.66
C PRO A 170 -8.82 -18.42 -0.01
N LEU A 171 -8.55 -17.17 0.29
CA LEU A 171 -9.04 -15.97 -0.40
C LEU A 171 -7.94 -15.47 -1.33
N ILE A 172 -8.08 -15.75 -2.62
CA ILE A 172 -7.04 -15.53 -3.63
C ILE A 172 -7.27 -14.18 -4.31
N ILE A 173 -6.25 -13.32 -4.24
CA ILE A 173 -6.22 -11.98 -4.84
C ILE A 173 -5.04 -11.97 -5.80
N SER A 174 -5.28 -11.64 -7.07
CA SER A 174 -4.24 -11.68 -8.10
C SER A 174 -4.53 -10.69 -9.21
N ASP A 175 -3.46 -10.21 -9.85
CA ASP A 175 -3.53 -9.52 -11.14
C ASP A 175 -3.57 -10.50 -12.34
N ASP A 176 -3.50 -11.80 -12.08
CA ASP A 176 -3.60 -12.90 -13.02
C ASP A 176 -4.41 -14.05 -12.36
N ILE A 177 -5.74 -13.87 -12.33
CA ILE A 177 -6.67 -14.82 -11.68
C ILE A 177 -6.76 -16.13 -12.47
N GLU A 178 -6.66 -16.09 -13.80
CA GLU A 178 -6.73 -17.28 -14.64
C GLU A 178 -5.56 -18.23 -14.34
N TRP A 179 -4.33 -17.71 -14.22
CA TRP A 179 -3.20 -18.53 -13.77
C TRP A 179 -3.44 -19.15 -12.39
N CYS A 180 -4.08 -18.43 -11.47
CA CYS A 180 -4.40 -18.97 -10.14
C CYS A 180 -5.43 -20.09 -10.20
N LYS A 181 -6.42 -20.01 -11.09
CA LYS A 181 -7.41 -21.08 -11.31
C LYS A 181 -6.76 -22.31 -11.91
N GLU A 182 -5.87 -22.15 -12.89
CA GLU A 182 -5.09 -23.24 -13.48
C GLU A 182 -4.16 -23.90 -12.45
N THR A 183 -3.55 -23.10 -11.59
CA THR A 183 -2.54 -23.57 -10.62
C THR A 183 -3.15 -24.20 -9.37
N PHE A 184 -4.18 -23.57 -8.80
CA PHE A 184 -4.78 -23.99 -7.51
C PHE A 184 -6.09 -24.77 -7.67
N GLY A 185 -6.67 -24.78 -8.88
CA GLY A 185 -7.89 -25.50 -9.21
C GLY A 185 -9.17 -24.83 -8.72
N LEU A 186 -10.27 -25.12 -9.41
CA LEU A 186 -11.61 -24.57 -9.14
C LEU A 186 -12.34 -25.27 -7.97
N SER A 187 -11.59 -25.79 -6.99
CA SER A 187 -12.22 -26.44 -5.84
C SER A 187 -13.11 -25.43 -5.09
N ARG A 188 -14.26 -25.86 -4.58
CA ARG A 188 -15.17 -25.02 -3.78
C ARG A 188 -14.54 -24.44 -2.50
N ARG A 189 -13.33 -24.88 -2.15
CA ARG A 189 -12.55 -24.37 -1.03
C ARG A 189 -11.85 -23.05 -1.34
N ASN A 190 -11.59 -22.75 -2.61
CA ASN A 190 -10.86 -21.55 -3.01
C ASN A 190 -11.85 -20.45 -3.40
N ILE A 191 -11.69 -19.26 -2.83
CA ILE A 191 -12.45 -18.07 -3.20
C ILE A 191 -11.52 -17.18 -4.01
N TYR A 192 -11.91 -16.85 -5.23
CA TYR A 192 -11.15 -15.96 -6.11
C TYR A 192 -11.82 -14.59 -6.12
N ILE A 193 -11.06 -13.54 -5.82
CA ILE A 193 -11.54 -12.16 -5.97
C ILE A 193 -11.34 -11.74 -7.43
N GLU A 194 -12.44 -11.66 -8.15
CA GLU A 194 -12.47 -11.28 -9.57
C GLU A 194 -13.53 -10.21 -9.83
N ASN A 195 -13.36 -9.48 -10.94
CA ASN A 195 -14.29 -8.44 -11.41
C ASN A 195 -14.61 -7.36 -10.36
N GLN A 196 -13.64 -7.07 -9.48
CA GLN A 196 -13.71 -5.92 -8.59
C GLN A 196 -12.99 -4.76 -9.27
N GLU A 197 -13.61 -3.58 -9.23
CA GLU A 197 -12.91 -2.34 -9.59
C GLU A 197 -11.97 -1.96 -8.44
N ASP A 198 -10.74 -1.56 -8.78
CA ASP A 198 -9.86 -0.87 -7.84
C ASP A 198 -10.59 0.41 -7.39
N VAL A 199 -10.76 0.59 -6.08
CA VAL A 199 -11.33 1.83 -5.49
C VAL A 199 -10.46 3.03 -5.82
#